data_AF-A0A7X6U695-F1
#
_entry.id   AF-A0A7X6U695-F1
#
_cell.length_a   1.000
_cell.length_b   1.000
_cell.length_c   1.000
_cell.angle_alpha   90.00
_cell.angle_beta   90.00
_cell.angle_gamma   90.00
#
_symmetry.space_group_name_H-M   'P 1'
#
loop_
_entity.id
_entity.type
_entity.pdbx_description
1 polymer ?
#
loop_
_entity_poly.entity_id
_entity_poly.type
_entity_poly.pdbx_seq_one_letter_code
_entity_poly.pdbx_strand_id
1 'polypeptide(L)'
;MLQIDDFRVTPISMITREGLQRVDLHTRSSAAAKVRLTVCRGAAILHTQDDVHIVSGQGYTSVFLPPPDSAFDAAWQLTDDAGRVIAAVTVFWPVPRRWTLYTLVASHTDIGLHNAQYIQRHNSERFIDQAMALCDRTGDRAEQDRYHYMIEGTWFWGNYPADRGRDAARRVVEEYVKPGRIGLCGGIAGNHTQVFGLEELCRSTYGRRALQDTWGVTTKTMAMIDNNGMSWSLVQPYAEAGFEQIIFAPNQWNPHPSTVWTRDTTVPG
;
A
#
# COMPACT_ATOMS: atom_id res chain seq x y z
N MET A 1 44.61 -16.15 -1.07
CA MET A 1 43.96 -15.43 -2.19
C MET A 1 42.47 -15.40 -1.88
N LEU A 2 41.81 -14.26 -2.04
CA LEU A 2 40.36 -14.17 -1.83
C LEU A 2 39.64 -15.00 -2.90
N GLN A 3 38.75 -15.89 -2.48
CA GLN A 3 37.98 -16.75 -3.38
C GLN A 3 36.48 -16.48 -3.20
N ILE A 4 35.78 -16.31 -4.32
CA ILE A 4 34.32 -16.09 -4.37
C ILE A 4 33.70 -17.29 -5.09
N ASP A 5 32.99 -18.14 -4.34
CA ASP A 5 32.43 -19.41 -4.83
C ASP A 5 31.01 -19.28 -5.42
N ASP A 6 30.34 -18.17 -5.14
CA ASP A 6 29.05 -17.80 -5.74
C ASP A 6 28.97 -16.27 -5.77
N PHE A 7 28.56 -15.71 -6.90
CA PHE A 7 28.34 -14.29 -7.07
C PHE A 7 27.06 -14.07 -7.88
N ARG A 8 26.09 -13.41 -7.24
CA ARG A 8 24.82 -13.04 -7.86
C ARG A 8 24.55 -11.57 -7.62
N VAL A 9 23.89 -10.95 -8.59
CA VAL A 9 23.51 -9.54 -8.52
C VAL A 9 22.01 -9.43 -8.68
N THR A 10 21.37 -8.65 -7.81
CA THR A 10 19.93 -8.43 -7.82
C THR A 10 19.66 -6.92 -7.83
N PRO A 11 19.39 -6.32 -9.00
CA PRO A 11 18.89 -4.95 -9.07
C PRO A 11 17.48 -4.88 -8.44
N ILE A 12 17.31 -4.03 -7.42
CA ILE A 12 16.02 -3.84 -6.74
C ILE A 12 15.27 -2.69 -7.41
N SER A 13 13.94 -2.76 -7.49
CA SER A 13 13.13 -1.66 -8.06
C SER A 13 13.09 -0.38 -7.19
N MET A 14 13.75 -0.40 -6.04
CA MET A 14 13.82 0.73 -5.11
C MET A 14 14.85 1.75 -5.57
N ILE A 15 14.40 2.99 -5.71
CA ILE A 15 15.21 4.16 -6.03
C ILE A 15 15.24 5.08 -4.80
N THR A 16 16.43 5.56 -4.42
CA THR A 16 16.57 6.55 -3.34
C THR A 16 16.06 7.92 -3.78
N ARG A 17 15.94 8.87 -2.85
CA ARG A 17 15.52 10.24 -3.18
C ARG A 17 16.51 10.94 -4.13
N GLU A 18 17.78 10.54 -4.09
CA GLU A 18 18.87 11.02 -4.93
C GLU A 18 18.88 10.35 -6.32
N GLY A 19 17.94 9.45 -6.60
CA GLY A 19 17.83 8.79 -7.90
C GLY A 19 18.75 7.57 -8.06
N LEU A 20 19.28 7.02 -6.97
CA LEU A 20 20.14 5.83 -7.03
C LEU A 20 19.32 4.55 -6.83
N GLN A 21 19.54 3.57 -7.70
CA GLN A 21 18.98 2.24 -7.58
C GLN A 21 19.79 1.41 -6.58
N ARG A 22 19.10 0.75 -5.64
CA ARG A 22 19.72 -0.28 -4.81
C ARG A 22 19.99 -1.53 -5.64
N VAL A 23 21.23 -2.01 -5.60
CA VAL A 23 21.64 -3.28 -6.20
C VAL A 23 22.28 -4.15 -5.12
N ASP A 24 21.73 -5.34 -4.91
CA ASP A 24 22.23 -6.27 -3.92
C ASP A 24 23.24 -7.24 -4.57
N LEU A 25 24.44 -7.27 -4.02
CA LEU A 25 25.53 -8.16 -4.41
C LEU A 25 25.58 -9.31 -3.41
N HIS A 26 25.14 -10.49 -3.83
CA HIS A 26 25.20 -11.69 -3.02
C HIS A 26 26.51 -12.44 -3.32
N THR A 27 27.27 -12.74 -2.27
CA THR A 27 28.55 -13.43 -2.39
C THR A 27 28.65 -14.57 -1.40
N ARG A 28 29.31 -15.65 -1.80
CA ARG A 28 29.90 -16.63 -0.88
C ARG A 28 31.41 -16.53 -0.97
N SER A 29 32.03 -15.95 0.05
CA SER A 29 33.45 -15.61 0.06
C SER A 29 34.23 -16.43 1.08
N SER A 30 35.49 -16.75 0.79
CA SER A 30 36.41 -17.41 1.72
C SER A 30 36.81 -16.55 2.93
N ALA A 31 36.71 -15.22 2.81
CA ALA A 31 37.05 -14.25 3.84
C ALA A 31 36.29 -12.93 3.64
N ALA A 32 36.21 -12.10 4.69
CA ALA A 32 35.76 -10.73 4.56
C ALA A 32 36.85 -9.88 3.88
N ALA A 33 36.45 -8.98 2.99
CA ALA A 33 37.38 -8.15 2.23
C ALA A 33 36.70 -6.88 1.71
N LYS A 34 37.51 -5.90 1.32
CA LYS A 34 37.10 -4.82 0.43
C LYS A 34 37.46 -5.21 -0.99
N VAL A 35 36.55 -4.95 -1.92
CA VAL A 35 36.74 -5.23 -3.34
C VAL A 35 36.25 -4.03 -4.15
N ARG A 36 36.69 -3.92 -5.40
CA ARG A 36 36.13 -2.96 -6.36
C ARG A 36 35.07 -3.64 -7.20
N LEU A 37 33.90 -3.04 -7.31
CA LEU A 37 32.87 -3.41 -8.28
C LEU A 37 33.08 -2.63 -9.58
N THR A 38 33.02 -3.31 -10.72
CA THR A 38 32.94 -2.70 -12.05
C THR A 38 31.71 -3.23 -12.78
N VAL A 39 30.93 -2.33 -13.38
CA VAL A 39 29.73 -2.67 -14.16
C VAL A 39 29.91 -2.21 -15.59
N CYS A 40 29.75 -3.12 -16.55
CA CYS A 40 30.03 -2.88 -17.95
C CYS A 40 28.83 -3.17 -18.85
N ARG A 41 28.76 -2.47 -19.98
CA ARG A 41 27.93 -2.79 -21.14
C ARG A 41 28.85 -3.11 -22.32
N GLY A 42 29.00 -4.40 -22.63
CA GLY A 42 30.05 -4.85 -23.54
C GLY A 42 31.43 -4.47 -22.99
N ALA A 43 32.23 -3.75 -23.78
CA ALA A 43 33.56 -3.27 -23.37
C ALA A 43 33.53 -1.92 -22.62
N ALA A 44 32.39 -1.21 -22.60
CA ALA A 44 32.29 0.08 -21.94
C ALA A 44 32.04 -0.08 -20.44
N ILE A 45 32.88 0.54 -19.61
CA ILE A 45 32.66 0.65 -18.17
C ILE A 45 31.62 1.74 -17.92
N LEU A 46 30.53 1.40 -17.24
CA LEU A 46 29.46 2.33 -16.88
C LEU A 46 29.66 2.86 -15.46
N HIS A 47 29.96 1.96 -14.52
CA HIS A 47 30.13 2.31 -13.12
C HIS A 47 31.31 1.56 -12.52
N THR A 48 32.00 2.24 -11.61
CA THR A 48 33.01 1.64 -10.75
C THR A 48 32.75 2.11 -9.32
N GLN A 49 32.81 1.19 -8.38
CA GLN A 49 32.69 1.50 -6.96
C GLN A 49 33.80 0.78 -6.19
N ASP A 50 34.65 1.58 -5.55
CA ASP A 50 35.69 1.11 -4.65
C ASP A 50 35.12 0.75 -3.28
N ASP A 51 35.92 0.04 -2.49
CA ASP A 51 35.63 -0.28 -1.08
C ASP A 51 34.28 -0.98 -0.86
N VAL A 52 33.83 -1.80 -1.81
CA VAL A 52 32.66 -2.66 -1.62
C VAL A 52 33.02 -3.74 -0.61
N HIS A 53 32.38 -3.69 0.55
CA HIS A 53 32.61 -4.63 1.63
C HIS A 53 31.86 -5.94 1.39
N ILE A 54 32.58 -7.05 1.34
CA ILE A 54 32.03 -8.40 1.35
C ILE A 54 32.33 -9.10 2.68
N VAL A 55 31.44 -9.99 3.10
CA VAL A 55 31.58 -10.76 4.34
C VAL A 55 32.17 -12.14 4.08
N SER A 56 32.77 -12.76 5.10
CA SER A 56 33.18 -14.16 5.05
C SER A 56 31.95 -15.08 5.06
N GLY A 57 32.01 -16.19 4.31
CA GLY A 57 30.89 -17.08 4.11
C GLY A 57 29.82 -16.48 3.20
N GLN A 58 28.57 -16.86 3.40
CA GLN A 58 27.45 -16.37 2.60
C GLN A 58 26.91 -15.05 3.17
N GLY A 59 26.72 -14.06 2.31
CA GLY A 59 26.10 -12.79 2.68
C GLY A 59 25.76 -11.93 1.47
N TYR A 60 25.34 -10.71 1.75
CA TYR A 60 25.12 -9.70 0.72
C TYR A 60 25.55 -8.32 1.19
N THR A 61 25.85 -7.46 0.23
CA THR A 61 26.07 -6.03 0.44
C THR A 61 25.27 -5.25 -0.59
N SER A 62 24.81 -4.06 -0.24
CA SER A 62 24.03 -3.21 -1.13
C SER A 62 24.91 -2.09 -1.64
N VAL A 63 24.90 -1.90 -2.96
CA VAL A 63 25.47 -0.73 -3.61
C VAL A 63 24.34 0.13 -4.19
N PHE A 64 24.63 1.41 -4.40
CA PHE A 64 23.66 2.38 -4.89
C PHE A 64 24.21 3.01 -6.16
N LEU A 65 23.64 2.63 -7.31
CA LEU A 65 24.13 3.03 -8.63
C LEU A 65 23.02 3.76 -9.39
N PRO A 66 23.33 4.72 -10.28
CA PRO A 66 22.34 5.26 -11.19
C PRO A 66 21.62 4.12 -11.95
N PRO A 67 20.28 4.15 -12.07
CA PRO A 67 19.57 3.16 -12.86
C PRO A 67 19.93 3.30 -14.34
N PRO A 68 19.79 2.23 -15.14
CA PRO A 68 20.10 2.28 -16.55
C PRO A 68 19.01 3.03 -17.33
N ASP A 69 19.40 3.77 -18.36
CA ASP A 69 18.45 4.48 -19.26
C ASP A 69 17.67 3.53 -20.18
N SER A 70 18.21 2.34 -20.42
CA SER A 70 17.63 1.28 -21.26
C SER A 70 17.97 -0.06 -20.65
N ALA A 71 17.09 -1.05 -20.70
CA ALA A 71 17.39 -2.38 -20.16
C ALA A 71 18.46 -3.09 -21.01
N PHE A 72 19.38 -3.81 -20.37
CA PHE A 72 20.45 -4.57 -21.05
C PHE A 72 21.05 -5.65 -20.13
N ASP A 73 21.80 -6.58 -20.72
CA ASP A 73 22.62 -7.53 -19.97
C ASP A 73 23.92 -6.86 -19.50
N ALA A 74 24.01 -6.59 -18.21
CA ALA A 74 25.16 -5.94 -17.59
C ALA A 74 26.16 -6.97 -17.10
N ALA A 75 27.44 -6.76 -17.40
CA ALA A 75 28.53 -7.56 -16.86
C ALA A 75 29.01 -6.93 -15.54
N TRP A 76 28.91 -7.67 -14.45
CA TRP A 76 29.30 -7.26 -13.11
C TRP A 76 30.59 -7.98 -12.73
N GLN A 77 31.59 -7.25 -12.30
CA GLN A 77 32.91 -7.80 -11.96
C GLN A 77 33.36 -7.29 -10.60
N LEU A 78 33.82 -8.20 -9.75
CA LEU A 78 34.54 -7.87 -8.52
C LEU A 78 36.04 -8.04 -8.79
N THR A 79 36.83 -7.03 -8.44
CA THR A 79 38.29 -7.07 -8.51
C THR A 79 38.92 -6.88 -7.14
N ASP A 80 40.03 -7.56 -6.88
CA ASP A 80 40.86 -7.35 -5.70
C ASP A 80 41.69 -6.05 -5.80
N ASP A 81 42.45 -5.73 -4.74
CA ASP A 81 43.31 -4.54 -4.66
C ASP A 81 44.44 -4.54 -5.72
N ALA A 82 44.78 -5.71 -6.27
CA ALA A 82 45.74 -5.86 -7.36
C ALA A 82 45.09 -5.67 -8.75
N GLY A 83 43.78 -5.41 -8.81
CA GLY A 83 43.00 -5.24 -10.04
C GLY A 83 42.64 -6.55 -10.73
N ARG A 84 42.86 -7.70 -10.10
CA ARG A 84 42.51 -9.00 -10.69
C ARG A 84 41.03 -9.27 -10.47
N VAL A 85 40.32 -9.68 -11.54
CA VAL A 85 38.93 -10.13 -11.45
C VAL A 85 38.86 -11.43 -10.64
N ILE A 86 38.14 -11.38 -9.53
CA ILE A 86 37.94 -12.50 -8.58
C ILE A 86 36.54 -13.11 -8.70
N ALA A 87 35.57 -12.38 -9.25
CA ALA A 87 34.23 -12.89 -9.57
C ALA A 87 33.63 -12.08 -10.72
N ALA A 88 32.83 -12.73 -11.57
CA ALA A 88 32.08 -12.05 -12.61
C ALA A 88 30.75 -12.76 -12.89
N VAL A 89 29.71 -11.98 -13.19
CA VAL A 89 28.40 -12.51 -13.61
C VAL A 89 27.76 -11.53 -14.59
N THR A 90 26.97 -12.05 -15.54
CA THR A 90 26.13 -11.21 -16.40
C THR A 90 24.69 -11.31 -15.91
N VAL A 91 24.07 -10.16 -15.62
CA VAL A 91 22.69 -10.09 -15.13
C VAL A 91 21.93 -9.05 -15.95
N PHE A 92 20.73 -9.42 -16.38
CA PHE A 92 19.80 -8.48 -17.01
C PHE A 92 19.45 -7.36 -16.03
N TRP A 93 19.79 -6.13 -16.38
CA TRP A 93 19.55 -4.94 -15.59
C TRP A 93 18.36 -4.16 -16.20
N PRO A 94 17.14 -4.32 -15.66
CA PRO A 94 15.97 -3.62 -16.17
C PRO A 94 15.98 -2.15 -15.75
N VAL A 95 15.32 -1.31 -16.55
CA VAL A 95 14.93 0.04 -16.11
C VAL A 95 13.87 -0.12 -15.00
N PRO A 96 14.07 0.44 -13.80
CA PRO A 96 13.05 0.38 -12.74
C PRO A 96 11.72 0.98 -13.22
N ARG A 97 10.63 0.22 -13.05
CA ARG A 97 9.29 0.77 -13.35
C ARG A 97 8.98 1.91 -12.40
N ARG A 98 8.48 3.01 -12.95
CA ARG A 98 7.90 4.10 -12.16
C ARG A 98 6.51 3.68 -11.69
N TRP A 99 6.36 3.48 -10.38
CA TRP A 99 5.07 3.21 -9.73
C TRP A 99 4.57 4.46 -9.03
N THR A 100 3.26 4.70 -9.10
CA THR A 100 2.58 5.64 -8.20
C THR A 100 1.86 4.80 -7.14
N LEU A 101 2.23 4.97 -5.88
CA LEU A 101 1.59 4.30 -4.75
C LEU A 101 0.60 5.27 -4.11
N TYR A 102 -0.66 4.85 -4.01
CA TYR A 102 -1.69 5.56 -3.27
C TYR A 102 -1.84 4.90 -1.89
N THR A 103 -1.70 5.70 -0.84
CA THR A 103 -1.85 5.23 0.54
C THR A 103 -3.18 5.70 1.09
N LEU A 104 -3.98 4.78 1.61
CA LEU A 104 -5.22 5.07 2.29
C LEU A 104 -5.03 4.83 3.79
N VAL A 105 -5.23 5.89 4.59
CA VAL A 105 -5.15 5.83 6.05
C VAL A 105 -6.57 5.85 6.61
N ALA A 106 -6.94 4.81 7.35
CA ALA A 106 -8.27 4.66 7.96
C ALA A 106 -8.14 4.00 9.33
N SER A 107 -9.17 4.13 10.16
CA SER A 107 -9.34 3.29 11.34
C SER A 107 -10.45 2.29 11.08
N HIS A 108 -10.13 1.00 11.15
CA HIS A 108 -11.15 -0.04 11.16
C HIS A 108 -11.90 -0.04 12.49
N THR A 109 -13.21 -0.33 12.47
CA THR A 109 -14.04 -0.32 13.68
C THR A 109 -14.88 -1.58 13.85
N ASP A 110 -14.43 -2.44 14.75
CA ASP A 110 -15.21 -3.57 15.25
C ASP A 110 -16.19 -3.14 16.35
N ILE A 111 -17.48 -3.07 16.01
CA ILE A 111 -18.52 -2.64 16.93
C ILE A 111 -18.90 -3.80 17.85
N GLY A 112 -18.51 -3.73 19.12
CA GLY A 112 -18.90 -4.70 20.15
C GLY A 112 -18.07 -5.98 20.19
N LEU A 113 -16.94 -6.06 19.49
CA LEU A 113 -16.06 -7.24 19.50
C LEU A 113 -15.23 -7.33 20.81
N HIS A 114 -14.22 -6.46 20.95
CA HIS A 114 -13.32 -6.46 22.11
C HIS A 114 -13.68 -5.42 23.17
N ASN A 115 -14.45 -4.40 22.78
CA ASN A 115 -14.86 -3.29 23.63
C ASN A 115 -16.33 -2.96 23.41
N ALA A 116 -16.95 -2.35 24.41
CA ALA A 116 -18.32 -1.86 24.30
C ALA A 116 -18.44 -0.76 23.23
N GLN A 117 -19.62 -0.67 22.61
CA GLN A 117 -19.87 0.21 21.46
C GLN A 117 -19.63 1.69 21.77
N TYR A 118 -19.88 2.13 23.02
CA TYR A 118 -19.63 3.53 23.42
C TYR A 118 -18.14 3.89 23.41
N ILE A 119 -17.23 2.92 23.62
CA ILE A 119 -15.79 3.14 23.52
C ILE A 119 -15.40 3.36 22.04
N GLN A 120 -15.96 2.55 21.14
CA GLN A 120 -15.72 2.68 19.71
C GLN A 120 -16.30 3.97 19.14
N ARG A 121 -17.48 4.37 19.60
CA ARG A 121 -18.08 5.68 19.31
C ARG A 121 -17.15 6.82 19.73
N HIS A 122 -16.69 6.83 20.99
CA HIS A 122 -15.78 7.86 21.49
C HIS A 122 -14.48 7.93 20.67
N ASN A 123 -13.88 6.77 20.35
CA ASN A 123 -12.67 6.71 19.53
C ASN A 123 -12.91 7.21 18.10
N SER A 124 -14.05 6.87 17.49
CA SER A 124 -14.39 7.31 16.13
C SER A 124 -14.35 8.84 16.03
N GLU A 125 -14.95 9.53 17.00
CA GLU A 125 -14.98 10.98 17.02
C GLU A 125 -13.61 11.59 17.30
N ARG A 126 -12.89 11.01 18.26
CA ARG A 126 -11.52 11.42 18.58
C ARG A 126 -10.60 11.29 17.37
N PHE A 127 -10.76 10.24 16.56
CA PHE A 127 -9.98 10.05 15.34
C PHE A 127 -10.32 11.07 14.26
N ILE A 128 -11.58 11.50 14.12
CA ILE A 128 -11.94 12.61 13.22
C ILE A 128 -11.27 13.91 13.67
N ASP A 129 -11.28 14.21 14.97
CA ASP A 129 -10.60 15.40 15.53
C ASP A 129 -9.09 15.36 15.26
N GLN A 130 -8.46 14.20 15.46
CA GLN A 130 -7.03 14.00 15.17
C GLN A 130 -6.71 14.10 13.68
N ALA A 131 -7.57 13.56 12.82
CA ALA A 131 -7.42 13.63 11.38
C ALA A 131 -7.48 15.08 10.90
N MET A 132 -8.43 15.90 11.39
CA MET A 132 -8.49 17.33 11.09
C MET A 132 -7.19 18.04 11.49
N ALA A 133 -6.71 17.83 12.71
CA ALA A 133 -5.47 18.44 13.19
C ALA A 133 -4.25 18.04 12.34
N LEU A 134 -4.18 16.80 11.87
CA LEU A 134 -3.13 16.34 10.96
C LEU A 134 -3.26 16.91 9.56
N CYS A 135 -4.48 17.02 9.02
CA CYS A 135 -4.74 17.69 7.74
C CYS A 135 -4.24 19.14 7.79
N ASP A 136 -4.55 19.87 8.87
CA ASP A 136 -4.14 21.28 9.02
C ASP A 136 -2.61 21.42 9.17
N ARG A 137 -1.98 20.55 9.98
CA ARG A 137 -0.52 20.53 10.17
C ARG A 137 0.28 20.16 8.93
N THR A 138 -0.37 19.59 7.92
CA THR A 138 0.29 19.14 6.69
C THR A 138 -0.21 19.87 5.45
N GLY A 139 -1.16 20.80 5.57
CA GLY A 139 -1.84 21.43 4.44
C GLY A 139 -0.93 22.32 3.57
N ASP A 140 0.18 22.80 4.12
CA ASP A 140 1.20 23.60 3.44
C ASP A 140 2.26 22.75 2.71
N ARG A 141 2.26 21.43 2.92
CA ARG A 141 3.20 20.51 2.26
C ARG A 141 2.82 20.26 0.81
N ALA A 142 3.75 19.67 0.06
CA ALA A 142 3.48 19.12 -1.27
C ALA A 142 2.35 18.08 -1.18
N GLU A 143 1.54 17.95 -2.23
CA GLU A 143 0.31 17.15 -2.24
C GLU A 143 0.52 15.71 -1.71
N GLN A 144 1.58 15.04 -2.16
CA GLN A 144 1.91 13.68 -1.74
C GLN A 144 2.36 13.53 -0.28
N ASP A 145 2.72 14.65 0.37
CA ASP A 145 3.19 14.70 1.76
C ASP A 145 2.09 15.20 2.73
N ARG A 146 0.88 15.44 2.22
CA ARG A 146 -0.30 15.83 3.00
C ARG A 146 -0.94 14.61 3.64
N TYR A 147 -1.48 14.80 4.83
CA TYR A 147 -2.25 13.77 5.50
C TYR A 147 -3.68 13.74 4.94
N HIS A 148 -4.13 12.56 4.54
CA HIS A 148 -5.51 12.28 4.19
C HIS A 148 -6.03 11.16 5.08
N TYR A 149 -7.31 11.23 5.46
CA TYR A 149 -7.96 10.22 6.27
C TYR A 149 -9.22 9.70 5.58
N MET A 150 -9.54 8.43 5.75
CA MET A 150 -10.75 7.83 5.22
C MET A 150 -11.60 7.27 6.36
N ILE A 151 -12.82 7.79 6.47
CA ILE A 151 -13.86 7.30 7.36
C ILE A 151 -14.54 6.09 6.68
N GLU A 152 -14.50 4.95 7.35
CA GLU A 152 -14.91 3.65 6.81
C GLU A 152 -16.39 3.60 6.41
N GLY A 153 -17.27 4.28 7.15
CA GLY A 153 -18.70 4.19 6.89
C GLY A 153 -19.59 5.12 7.70
N THR A 154 -20.89 5.00 7.47
CA THR A 154 -21.89 5.93 7.99
C THR A 154 -22.16 5.79 9.47
N TRP A 155 -21.92 4.62 10.06
CA TRP A 155 -21.99 4.46 11.52
C TRP A 155 -20.88 5.26 12.21
N PHE A 156 -19.65 5.18 11.69
CA PHE A 156 -18.51 5.92 12.20
C PHE A 156 -18.78 7.43 12.13
N TRP A 157 -19.22 7.92 10.97
CA TRP A 157 -19.58 9.32 10.79
C TRP A 157 -20.76 9.75 11.68
N GLY A 158 -21.83 8.95 11.75
CA GLY A 158 -23.09 9.30 12.38
C GLY A 158 -22.98 9.62 13.88
N ASN A 159 -21.95 9.11 14.54
CA ASN A 159 -21.64 9.42 15.92
C ASN A 159 -21.20 10.89 16.12
N TYR A 160 -20.38 11.42 15.20
CA TYR A 160 -19.82 12.78 15.31
C TYR A 160 -20.88 13.89 15.42
N PRO A 161 -21.88 14.02 14.52
CA PRO A 161 -22.93 15.03 14.68
C PRO A 161 -23.82 14.77 15.90
N ALA A 162 -23.94 13.52 16.35
CA ALA A 162 -24.76 13.17 17.51
C ALA A 162 -24.13 13.65 18.84
N ASP A 163 -22.80 13.56 18.98
CA ASP A 163 -22.10 13.99 20.21
C ASP A 163 -21.50 15.40 20.13
N ARG A 164 -20.92 15.77 18.98
CA ARG A 164 -20.26 17.09 18.80
C ARG A 164 -21.22 18.17 18.29
N GLY A 165 -22.42 17.79 17.87
CA GLY A 165 -23.45 18.69 17.36
C GLY A 165 -23.33 18.98 15.87
N ARG A 166 -24.43 19.48 15.29
CA ARG A 166 -24.55 19.69 13.84
C ARG A 166 -23.59 20.72 13.28
N ASP A 167 -23.27 21.78 14.02
CA ASP A 167 -22.39 22.85 13.52
C ASP A 167 -20.94 22.37 13.41
N ALA A 168 -20.46 21.61 14.41
CA ALA A 168 -19.15 20.96 14.34
C ALA A 168 -19.08 19.99 13.16
N ALA A 169 -20.11 19.15 12.97
CA ALA A 169 -20.16 18.23 11.84
C ALA A 169 -20.22 18.95 10.48
N ARG A 170 -20.97 20.05 10.36
CA ARG A 170 -20.98 20.89 9.15
C ARG A 170 -19.57 21.41 8.84
N ARG A 171 -18.85 21.86 9.86
CA ARG A 171 -17.46 22.30 9.71
C ARG A 171 -16.58 21.18 9.14
N VAL A 172 -16.66 19.96 9.68
CA VAL A 172 -15.92 18.80 9.14
C VAL A 172 -16.23 18.60 7.66
N VAL A 173 -17.52 18.66 7.30
CA VAL A 173 -17.96 18.44 5.91
C VAL A 173 -17.42 19.51 4.97
N GLU A 174 -17.60 20.79 5.31
CA GLU A 174 -17.24 21.91 4.43
C GLU A 174 -15.72 22.10 4.32
N GLU A 175 -14.98 21.97 5.42
CA GLU A 175 -13.53 22.26 5.45
C GLU A 175 -12.66 21.05 5.11
N TYR A 176 -13.13 19.82 5.33
CA TYR A 176 -12.30 18.62 5.20
C TYR A 176 -12.86 17.59 4.22
N VAL A 177 -14.17 17.32 4.22
CA VAL A 177 -14.74 16.28 3.36
C VAL A 177 -14.90 16.75 1.91
N LYS A 178 -15.60 17.86 1.68
CA LYS A 178 -15.81 18.39 0.32
C LYS A 178 -14.51 18.77 -0.40
N PRO A 179 -13.48 19.32 0.28
CA PRO A 179 -12.18 19.58 -0.34
C PRO A 179 -11.32 18.32 -0.55
N GLY A 180 -11.76 17.13 -0.14
CA GLY A 180 -11.06 15.87 -0.34
C GLY A 180 -9.91 15.59 0.64
N ARG A 181 -9.84 16.30 1.77
CA ARG A 181 -8.86 16.02 2.84
C ARG A 181 -9.25 14.80 3.66
N ILE A 182 -10.55 14.59 3.87
CA ILE A 182 -11.11 13.42 4.53
C ILE A 182 -12.13 12.74 3.61
N GLY A 183 -11.89 11.48 3.25
CA GLY A 183 -12.84 10.66 2.50
C GLY A 183 -13.89 10.03 3.43
N LEU A 184 -15.10 9.83 2.91
CA LEU A 184 -16.19 9.18 3.64
C LEU A 184 -16.87 8.13 2.75
N CYS A 185 -16.80 6.86 3.17
CA CYS A 185 -17.52 5.78 2.51
C CYS A 185 -18.99 5.72 2.94
N GLY A 186 -19.85 5.23 2.03
CA GLY A 186 -21.30 5.24 2.21
C GLY A 186 -21.90 3.99 2.83
N GLY A 187 -21.09 2.95 3.04
CA GLY A 187 -21.55 1.71 3.66
C GLY A 187 -21.89 1.92 5.14
N ILE A 188 -22.88 1.20 5.65
CA ILE A 188 -23.02 1.00 7.10
C ILE A 188 -21.86 0.12 7.61
N ALA A 189 -21.41 0.32 8.85
CA ALA A 189 -20.31 -0.46 9.41
C ALA A 189 -20.67 -1.94 9.55
N GLY A 190 -19.69 -2.83 9.33
CA GLY A 190 -19.83 -4.26 9.59
C GLY A 190 -20.91 -4.94 8.74
N ASN A 191 -20.97 -4.62 7.44
CA ASN A 191 -21.95 -5.17 6.49
C ASN A 191 -21.77 -6.69 6.29
N HIS A 192 -22.37 -7.49 7.17
CA HIS A 192 -22.48 -8.94 7.03
C HIS A 192 -23.59 -9.29 6.03
N THR A 193 -23.38 -8.94 4.77
CA THR A 193 -24.38 -9.05 3.69
C THR A 193 -24.95 -10.46 3.50
N GLN A 194 -24.23 -11.48 3.95
CA GLN A 194 -24.65 -12.89 3.95
C GLN A 194 -25.75 -13.23 4.96
N VAL A 195 -25.97 -12.40 5.98
CA VAL A 195 -27.03 -12.63 6.99
C VAL A 195 -28.24 -11.71 6.81
N PHE A 196 -28.16 -10.75 5.88
CA PHE A 196 -29.26 -9.82 5.63
C PHE A 196 -30.36 -10.47 4.79
N GLY A 197 -31.61 -10.27 5.20
CA GLY A 197 -32.74 -10.36 4.29
C GLY A 197 -32.68 -9.26 3.22
N LEU A 198 -33.45 -9.41 2.14
CA LEU A 198 -33.46 -8.44 1.03
C LEU A 198 -33.76 -7.00 1.50
N GLU A 199 -34.76 -6.83 2.37
CA GLU A 199 -35.11 -5.51 2.90
C GLU A 199 -34.03 -4.91 3.79
N GLU A 200 -33.33 -5.73 4.58
CA GLU A 200 -32.21 -5.27 5.41
C GLU A 200 -31.05 -4.80 4.53
N LEU A 201 -30.78 -5.50 3.43
CA LEU A 201 -29.80 -5.13 2.42
C LEU A 201 -30.15 -3.85 1.67
N CYS A 202 -31.43 -3.62 1.35
CA CYS A 202 -31.87 -2.34 0.79
C CYS A 202 -31.70 -1.21 1.82
N ARG A 203 -32.12 -1.43 3.06
CA ARG A 203 -32.06 -0.43 4.14
C ARG A 203 -30.63 -0.10 4.57
N SER A 204 -29.69 -1.03 4.44
CA SER A 204 -28.28 -0.78 4.76
C SER A 204 -27.67 0.30 3.86
N THR A 205 -28.27 0.59 2.69
CA THR A 205 -27.86 1.69 1.80
C THR A 205 -28.38 3.06 2.24
N TYR A 206 -29.36 3.13 3.15
CA TYR A 206 -30.00 4.40 3.52
C TYR A 206 -29.04 5.37 4.21
N GLY A 207 -27.99 4.85 4.86
CA GLY A 207 -26.92 5.68 5.42
C GLY A 207 -26.28 6.59 4.37
N ARG A 208 -25.98 6.06 3.18
CA ARG A 208 -25.46 6.83 2.05
C ARG A 208 -26.44 7.93 1.64
N ARG A 209 -27.74 7.61 1.54
CA ARG A 209 -28.77 8.60 1.20
C ARG A 209 -28.85 9.71 2.25
N ALA A 210 -28.79 9.36 3.53
CA ALA A 210 -28.78 10.32 4.62
C ALA A 210 -27.55 11.25 4.59
N LEU A 211 -26.38 10.74 4.16
CA LEU A 211 -25.19 11.58 3.91
C LEU A 211 -25.47 12.66 2.86
N GLN A 212 -26.05 12.25 1.74
CA GLN A 212 -26.41 13.17 0.66
C GLN A 212 -27.43 14.21 1.11
N ASP A 213 -28.54 13.77 1.70
CA ASP A 213 -29.66 14.65 2.03
C ASP A 213 -29.34 15.60 3.19
N THR A 214 -28.54 15.15 4.17
CA THR A 214 -28.25 15.93 5.39
C THR A 214 -27.02 16.81 5.25
N TRP A 215 -25.98 16.31 4.57
CA TRP A 215 -24.65 16.92 4.55
C TRP A 215 -24.19 17.32 3.15
N GLY A 216 -24.95 16.97 2.10
CA GLY A 216 -24.54 17.22 0.72
C GLY A 216 -23.32 16.41 0.30
N VAL A 217 -23.02 15.31 0.99
CA VAL A 217 -21.87 14.45 0.70
C VAL A 217 -22.31 13.29 -0.20
N THR A 218 -21.89 13.33 -1.46
CA THR A 218 -22.10 12.22 -2.40
C THR A 218 -20.94 11.24 -2.30
N THR A 219 -21.22 10.02 -1.86
CA THR A 219 -20.24 8.93 -1.85
C THR A 219 -20.70 7.80 -2.74
N LYS A 220 -19.77 7.22 -3.50
CA LYS A 220 -20.01 6.14 -4.46
C LYS A 220 -19.30 4.85 -4.07
N THR A 221 -18.61 4.87 -2.94
CA THR A 221 -17.74 3.78 -2.51
C THR A 221 -18.26 3.24 -1.18
N MET A 222 -18.38 1.92 -1.12
CA MET A 222 -18.57 1.18 0.12
C MET A 222 -17.21 0.63 0.57
N ALA A 223 -16.91 0.73 1.85
CA ALA A 223 -15.84 -0.05 2.45
C ALA A 223 -16.42 -1.32 3.07
N MET A 224 -15.75 -2.43 2.85
CA MET A 224 -16.05 -3.70 3.49
C MET A 224 -14.73 -4.31 3.95
N ILE A 225 -14.43 -4.04 5.22
CA ILE A 225 -13.16 -4.37 5.86
C ILE A 225 -13.45 -5.45 6.90
N ASP A 226 -12.65 -6.51 6.88
CA ASP A 226 -12.75 -7.65 7.79
C ASP A 226 -14.11 -8.40 7.80
N ASN A 227 -14.87 -8.34 6.69
CA ASN A 227 -15.99 -9.24 6.48
C ASN A 227 -15.54 -10.50 5.72
N ASN A 228 -16.08 -11.67 6.10
CA ASN A 228 -15.71 -12.96 5.54
C ASN A 228 -16.14 -13.19 4.08
N GLY A 229 -16.98 -12.33 3.52
CA GLY A 229 -17.42 -12.40 2.13
C GLY A 229 -18.53 -11.41 1.81
N MET A 230 -18.94 -11.39 0.53
CA MET A 230 -20.08 -10.62 0.03
C MET A 230 -21.13 -11.55 -0.55
N SER A 231 -22.39 -11.32 -0.20
CA SER A 231 -23.49 -11.96 -0.94
C SER A 231 -23.65 -11.31 -2.32
N TRP A 232 -23.88 -12.13 -3.35
CA TRP A 232 -24.18 -11.64 -4.71
C TRP A 232 -25.44 -10.76 -4.76
N SER A 233 -26.39 -10.99 -3.84
CA SER A 233 -27.61 -10.19 -3.74
C SER A 233 -27.36 -8.71 -3.46
N LEU A 234 -26.16 -8.32 -3.02
CA LEU A 234 -25.76 -6.92 -2.80
C LEU A 234 -25.74 -6.10 -4.09
N VAL A 235 -25.35 -6.70 -5.22
CA VAL A 235 -24.98 -5.96 -6.44
C VAL A 235 -26.09 -5.02 -6.90
N GLN A 236 -27.31 -5.53 -7.10
CA GLN A 236 -28.40 -4.73 -7.64
C GLN A 236 -28.87 -3.64 -6.66
N PRO A 237 -29.23 -3.93 -5.39
CA PRO A 237 -29.67 -2.90 -4.44
C PRO A 237 -28.63 -1.80 -4.22
N TYR A 238 -27.34 -2.14 -4.16
CA TYR A 238 -26.29 -1.14 -3.95
C TYR A 238 -26.01 -0.31 -5.20
N ALA A 239 -26.05 -0.92 -6.40
CA ALA A 239 -25.94 -0.17 -7.65
C ALA A 239 -27.11 0.81 -7.82
N GLU A 240 -28.35 0.37 -7.56
CA GLU A 240 -29.54 1.23 -7.59
C GLU A 240 -29.48 2.34 -6.52
N ALA A 241 -28.89 2.04 -5.36
CA ALA A 241 -28.63 3.04 -4.33
C ALA A 241 -27.47 4.00 -4.67
N GLY A 242 -26.78 3.82 -5.80
CA GLY A 242 -25.76 4.72 -6.33
C GLY A 242 -24.34 4.45 -5.84
N PHE A 243 -24.03 3.22 -5.40
CA PHE A 243 -22.65 2.76 -5.25
C PHE A 243 -22.09 2.30 -6.59
N GLU A 244 -20.83 2.64 -6.86
CA GLU A 244 -20.09 2.26 -8.06
C GLU A 244 -18.87 1.39 -7.73
N GLN A 245 -18.41 1.44 -6.47
CA GLN A 245 -17.13 0.88 -6.05
C GLN A 245 -17.24 0.21 -4.69
N ILE A 246 -16.45 -0.84 -4.49
CA ILE A 246 -16.28 -1.51 -3.20
C ILE A 246 -14.78 -1.61 -2.91
N ILE A 247 -14.37 -1.14 -1.74
CA ILE A 247 -13.08 -1.46 -1.15
C ILE A 247 -13.30 -2.71 -0.30
N PHE A 248 -12.87 -3.87 -0.80
CA PHE A 248 -12.98 -5.14 -0.10
C PHE A 248 -11.60 -5.56 0.43
N ALA A 249 -11.48 -5.62 1.76
CA ALA A 249 -10.26 -6.04 2.45
C ALA A 249 -10.62 -7.08 3.52
N PRO A 250 -10.87 -8.35 3.12
CA PRO A 250 -11.15 -9.42 4.07
C PRO A 250 -9.89 -9.81 4.83
N ASN A 251 -10.05 -10.33 6.04
CA ASN A 251 -8.96 -11.07 6.67
C ASN A 251 -8.57 -12.26 5.78
N GLN A 252 -7.26 -12.44 5.59
CA GLN A 252 -6.71 -13.56 4.82
C GLN A 252 -6.82 -14.86 5.64
N TRP A 253 -8.05 -15.31 5.90
CA TRP A 253 -8.33 -16.61 6.52
C TRP A 253 -8.62 -17.69 5.49
N ASN A 254 -8.00 -17.59 4.31
CA ASN A 254 -7.98 -18.67 3.34
C ASN A 254 -6.66 -19.44 3.52
N PRO A 255 -6.56 -20.36 4.50
CA PRO A 255 -5.43 -21.27 4.51
C PRO A 255 -5.63 -22.18 3.30
N HIS A 256 -4.61 -22.27 2.44
CA HIS A 256 -4.48 -23.22 1.33
C HIS A 256 -5.10 -22.82 -0.02
N PRO A 257 -4.52 -23.30 -1.14
CA PRO A 257 -5.18 -23.23 -2.45
C PRO A 257 -6.59 -23.83 -2.36
N SER A 258 -7.57 -23.10 -2.89
CA SER A 258 -8.96 -23.54 -2.93
C SER A 258 -9.05 -24.93 -3.55
N THR A 259 -9.51 -25.91 -2.77
CA THR A 259 -9.80 -27.27 -3.25
C THR A 259 -11.16 -27.35 -3.95
N VAL A 260 -11.95 -26.28 -3.88
CA VAL A 260 -13.30 -26.18 -4.44
C VAL A 260 -13.30 -25.49 -5.80
N TRP A 261 -12.40 -24.52 -5.99
CA TRP A 261 -12.26 -23.74 -7.23
C TRP A 261 -10.80 -23.67 -7.64
N THR A 262 -10.42 -24.50 -8.61
CA THR A 262 -9.10 -24.42 -9.23
C THR A 262 -9.08 -23.25 -10.23
N ARG A 263 -8.05 -22.40 -10.13
CA ARG A 263 -7.81 -21.35 -11.13
C ARG A 263 -7.50 -22.03 -12.47
N ASP A 264 -8.42 -21.94 -13.41
CA ASP A 264 -8.16 -22.37 -14.79
C ASP A 264 -7.26 -21.34 -15.47
N THR A 265 -6.03 -21.77 -15.78
CA THR A 265 -5.02 -20.93 -16.45
C THR A 265 -5.02 -21.13 -17.97
N THR A 266 -5.91 -21.98 -18.49
CA THR A 266 -6.05 -22.27 -19.91
C THR A 266 -6.95 -21.28 -20.65
N VAL A 267 -7.69 -20.44 -19.91
CA VAL A 267 -8.54 -19.37 -20.46
C VAL A 267 -7.77 -18.03 -20.39
N PRO A 268 -7.56 -17.33 -21.52
CA PRO A 268 -7.04 -15.97 -21.51
C PRO A 268 -8.02 -15.03 -20.79
N GLY A 269 -7.50 -14.23 -19.85
CA GLY A 269 -8.26 -13.20 -19.14
C GLY A 269 -8.50 -11.94 -19.96
#